data_AF-A0A223V948-F1
#
_entry.id   AF-A0A223V948-F1
#
_cell.length_a   1.000
_cell.length_b   1.000
_cell.length_c   1.000
_cell.angle_alpha   90.00
_cell.angle_beta   90.00
_cell.angle_gamma   90.00
#
_symmetry.space_group_name_H-M   'P 1'
#
loop_
_entity.id
_entity.type
_entity.pdbx_description
1 polymer ?
#
loop_
_entity_poly.entity_id
_entity_poly.type
_entity_poly.pdbx_seq_one_letter_code
_entity_poly.pdbx_strand_id
1 'polypeptide(L)'
;MINNNQESKYYRAKERVENIKKFYTSLLSYAIFIAFLAGLNYWIDEWNYPWFLWAAFGWGIGLIFQAVKAYGFNPILGKDWENRKLKELMKEEEEQTKWK
;
A
#
# COMPACT_ATOMS: atom_id res chain seq x y z
N MET A 1 -8.85 1.44 -34.79
CA MET A 1 -8.27 0.27 -34.09
C MET A 1 -8.02 0.72 -32.66
N ILE A 2 -8.82 0.23 -31.73
CA ILE A 2 -8.87 0.75 -30.35
C ILE A 2 -7.59 0.30 -29.63
N ASN A 3 -6.86 1.28 -29.06
CA ASN A 3 -5.56 1.13 -28.41
C ASN A 3 -5.68 0.53 -26.98
N ASN A 4 -6.38 -0.60 -26.83
CA ASN A 4 -6.64 -1.25 -25.52
C ASN A 4 -5.34 -1.64 -24.75
N ASN A 5 -4.24 -1.84 -25.46
CA ASN A 5 -2.96 -2.25 -24.86
C ASN A 5 -2.20 -1.07 -24.21
N GLN A 6 -2.52 0.18 -24.61
CA GLN A 6 -1.91 1.38 -24.02
C GLN A 6 -2.66 1.80 -22.75
N GLU A 7 -3.99 1.79 -22.75
CA GLU A 7 -4.81 2.14 -21.57
C GLU A 7 -4.61 1.17 -20.41
N SER A 8 -4.53 -0.14 -20.67
CA SER A 8 -4.29 -1.13 -19.61
C SER A 8 -2.91 -0.98 -18.96
N LYS A 9 -1.87 -0.65 -19.72
CA LYS A 9 -0.54 -0.33 -19.17
C LYS A 9 -0.56 0.94 -18.33
N TYR A 10 -1.31 1.94 -18.78
CA TYR A 10 -1.48 3.21 -18.07
C TYR A 10 -2.20 3.03 -16.73
N TYR A 11 -3.27 2.23 -16.72
CA TYR A 11 -4.06 1.96 -15.51
C TYR A 11 -3.22 1.23 -14.46
N ARG A 12 -2.46 0.21 -14.86
CA ARG A 12 -1.54 -0.53 -13.97
C ARG A 12 -0.41 0.33 -13.41
N ALA A 13 0.11 1.26 -14.22
CA ALA A 13 1.10 2.22 -13.75
C ALA A 13 0.49 3.19 -12.72
N LYS A 14 -0.73 3.67 -12.97
CA LYS A 14 -1.45 4.58 -12.09
C LYS A 14 -1.78 3.95 -10.74
N GLU A 15 -2.27 2.71 -10.74
CA GLU A 15 -2.62 1.96 -9.54
C GLU A 15 -1.40 1.69 -8.64
N ARG A 16 -0.24 1.38 -9.24
CA ARG A 16 1.04 1.27 -8.51
C ARG A 16 1.43 2.59 -7.84
N VAL A 17 1.33 3.70 -8.58
CA VAL A 17 1.67 5.03 -8.04
C VAL A 17 0.73 5.41 -6.90
N GLU A 18 -0.56 5.11 -7.01
CA GLU A 18 -1.56 5.40 -5.98
C GLU A 18 -1.32 4.60 -4.70
N ASN A 19 -0.99 3.32 -4.83
CA ASN A 19 -0.61 2.46 -3.70
C ASN A 19 0.67 2.94 -3.00
N ILE A 20 1.69 3.32 -3.77
CA ILE A 20 2.93 3.90 -3.23
C ILE A 20 2.63 5.21 -2.51
N LYS A 21 1.81 6.09 -3.09
CA LYS A 21 1.40 7.36 -2.46
C LYS A 21 0.73 7.11 -1.11
N LYS A 22 -0.21 6.17 -1.06
CA LYS A 22 -0.94 5.83 0.16
C LYS A 22 -0.02 5.33 1.27
N PHE A 23 0.99 4.54 0.91
CA PHE A 23 2.04 4.09 1.83
C PHE A 23 2.95 5.22 2.30
N TYR A 24 3.40 6.10 1.41
CA TYR A 24 4.22 7.25 1.82
C TYR A 24 3.46 8.17 2.77
N THR A 25 2.16 8.40 2.55
CA THR A 25 1.34 9.20 3.46
C THR A 25 1.26 8.59 4.85
N SER A 26 1.04 7.28 4.96
CA SER A 26 0.98 6.60 6.26
C SER A 26 2.35 6.52 6.94
N LEU A 27 3.43 6.32 6.18
CA LEU A 27 4.81 6.34 6.67
C LEU A 27 5.19 7.73 7.20
N LEU A 28 4.81 8.80 6.50
CA LEU A 28 5.08 10.17 6.92
C LEU A 28 4.33 10.49 8.21
N SER A 29 3.03 10.15 8.28
CA SER A 29 2.23 10.29 9.50
C SER A 29 2.84 9.52 10.67
N TYR A 30 3.32 8.30 10.45
CA TYR A 30 4.04 7.52 11.47
C TYR A 30 5.33 8.21 11.92
N ALA A 31 6.16 8.68 10.99
CA ALA A 31 7.41 9.35 11.30
C ALA A 31 7.18 10.60 12.17
N ILE A 32 6.15 11.39 11.84
CA ILE A 32 5.75 12.57 12.63
C ILE A 32 5.28 12.14 14.02
N PHE A 33 4.43 11.12 14.11
CA PHE A 33 3.93 10.60 15.39
C PHE A 33 5.06 10.10 16.29
N ILE A 34 5.96 9.27 15.75
CA ILE A 34 7.10 8.74 16.50
C ILE A 34 8.05 9.85 16.94
N ALA A 35 8.34 10.82 16.07
CA ALA A 35 9.16 11.97 16.44
C ALA A 35 8.51 12.80 17.57
N PHE A 36 7.19 13.01 17.49
CA PHE A 36 6.43 13.69 18.53
C PHE A 36 6.45 12.91 19.87
N LEU A 37 6.21 11.59 19.84
CA LEU A 37 6.29 10.75 21.03
C LEU A 37 7.71 10.69 21.63
N ALA A 38 8.74 10.64 20.78
CA ALA A 38 10.13 10.65 21.23
C ALA A 38 10.49 11.98 21.92
N GLY A 39 10.01 13.10 21.39
CA GLY A 39 10.14 14.42 22.01
C GLY A 39 9.42 14.53 23.36
N LEU A 40 8.18 14.01 23.45
CA LEU A 40 7.44 13.93 24.71
C LEU A 40 8.13 13.04 25.74
N ASN A 41 8.64 11.88 25.31
CA ASN A 41 9.35 10.97 26.20
C ASN A 41 10.63 11.60 26.77
N TYR A 42 11.33 12.41 25.98
CA TYR A 42 12.47 13.18 26.44
C TYR A 42 12.06 14.24 27.47
N TRP A 43 10.93 14.93 27.26
CA TRP A 43 10.46 15.98 28.16
C TRP A 43 9.90 15.45 29.49
N ILE A 44 9.25 14.27 29.48
CA ILE A 44 8.52 13.74 30.64
C ILE A 44 9.41 12.92 31.56
N ASP A 45 10.28 12.06 31.02
CA ASP A 45 10.91 10.98 31.79
C ASP A 45 12.42 10.86 31.61
N GLU A 46 13.07 11.78 30.86
CA GLU A 46 14.53 11.78 30.64
C GLU A 46 15.09 10.42 30.16
N TRP A 47 14.28 9.61 29.46
CA TRP A 47 14.59 8.24 28.99
C TRP A 47 14.52 7.10 30.03
N ASN A 48 14.02 7.31 31.24
CA ASN A 48 13.90 6.23 32.23
C ASN A 48 12.92 5.11 31.82
N TYR A 49 11.87 5.44 31.05
CA TYR A 49 10.93 4.44 30.53
C TYR A 49 10.51 4.76 29.08
N PRO A 50 11.19 4.21 28.06
CA PRO A 50 10.90 4.50 26.66
C PRO A 50 9.62 3.80 26.17
N TRP A 51 8.47 4.20 26.71
CA TRP A 51 7.15 3.66 26.38
C TRP A 51 6.79 3.87 24.91
N PHE A 52 7.38 4.90 24.27
CA PHE A 52 7.21 5.15 22.85
C PHE A 52 7.65 3.96 21.98
N LEU A 53 8.58 3.11 22.46
CA LEU A 53 8.99 1.90 21.75
C LEU A 53 7.84 0.92 21.59
N TRP A 54 6.98 0.77 22.60
CA TRP A 54 5.80 -0.08 22.52
C TRP A 54 4.78 0.46 21.51
N ALA A 55 4.56 1.78 21.50
CA ALA A 55 3.74 2.45 20.49
C ALA A 55 4.34 2.28 19.09
N ALA A 56 5.66 2.46 18.96
CA ALA A 56 6.42 2.29 17.73
C ALA A 56 6.34 0.86 17.18
N PHE A 57 6.40 -0.14 18.06
CA PHE A 57 6.32 -1.55 17.71
C PHE A 57 4.92 -1.91 17.18
N GLY A 58 3.86 -1.52 17.91
CA GLY A 58 2.49 -1.80 17.52
C GLY A 58 2.11 -1.14 16.20
N TRP A 59 2.45 0.15 16.03
CA TRP A 59 2.22 0.86 14.76
C TRP A 59 3.17 0.40 13.63
N GLY A 60 4.39 0.03 13.96
CA GLY A 60 5.38 -0.48 12.99
C GLY A 60 4.88 -1.73 12.28
N ILE A 61 4.23 -2.65 13.00
CA ILE A 61 3.63 -3.87 12.42
C ILE A 61 2.52 -3.52 11.41
N GLY A 62 1.64 -2.56 11.74
CA GLY A 62 0.61 -2.09 10.82
C GLY A 62 1.18 -1.44 9.56
N LEU A 63 2.30 -0.72 9.70
CA LEU A 63 3.04 -0.14 8.58
C LEU A 63 3.67 -1.20 7.69
N ILE A 64 4.23 -2.27 8.25
CA ILE A 64 4.77 -3.40 7.46
C ILE A 64 3.65 -4.02 6.62
N PHE A 65 2.46 -4.24 7.19
CA PHE A 65 1.30 -4.72 6.43
C PHE A 65 0.90 -3.77 5.29
N GLN A 66 0.93 -2.46 5.52
CA GLN A 66 0.68 -1.48 4.46
C GLN A 66 1.79 -1.44 3.42
N ALA A 67 3.06 -1.58 3.80
CA ALA A 67 4.20 -1.63 2.89
C ALA A 67 4.11 -2.83 1.95
N VAL A 68 3.83 -4.00 2.53
CA VAL A 68 3.61 -5.27 1.84
C VAL A 68 2.47 -5.13 0.82
N LYS A 69 1.35 -4.51 1.22
CA LYS A 69 0.23 -4.21 0.32
C LYS A 69 0.61 -3.20 -0.78
N ALA A 70 1.35 -2.15 -0.46
CA ALA A 70 1.70 -1.09 -1.40
C ALA A 70 2.74 -1.51 -2.45
N TYR A 71 3.66 -2.40 -2.09
CA TYR A 71 4.61 -3.00 -3.03
C TYR A 71 3.98 -4.09 -3.92
N GLY A 72 2.68 -4.38 -3.76
CA GLY A 72 1.98 -5.42 -4.53
C GLY A 72 2.43 -6.83 -4.15
N PHE A 73 3.06 -6.98 -2.99
CA PHE A 73 3.42 -8.26 -2.42
C PHE A 73 2.26 -8.67 -1.51
N ASN A 74 1.16 -9.17 -2.07
CA ASN A 74 0.14 -9.81 -1.22
C ASN A 74 0.71 -11.16 -0.76
N PRO A 75 1.09 -11.37 0.51
CA PRO A 75 1.65 -12.65 0.95
C PRO A 75 0.62 -13.78 0.90
N ILE A 76 -0.66 -13.44 0.79
CA ILE A 76 -1.80 -14.38 0.77
C ILE A 76 -2.27 -14.67 -0.67
N LEU A 77 -2.16 -13.69 -1.57
CA LEU A 77 -2.75 -13.73 -2.92
C LEU A 77 -1.69 -13.19 -3.88
N GLY A 78 -0.74 -14.04 -4.26
CA GLY A 78 0.41 -13.66 -5.08
C GLY A 78 0.01 -12.99 -6.40
N LYS A 79 0.98 -12.29 -7.01
CA LYS A 79 0.83 -11.51 -8.25
C LYS A 79 0.21 -12.29 -9.42
N ASP A 80 0.29 -13.62 -9.39
CA ASP A 80 -0.36 -14.54 -10.34
C ASP A 80 -1.88 -14.56 -10.23
N TRP A 81 -2.46 -14.46 -9.04
CA TRP A 81 -3.91 -14.39 -8.86
C TRP A 81 -4.48 -13.08 -9.41
N GLU A 82 -3.77 -11.98 -9.15
CA GLU A 82 -4.14 -10.64 -9.66
C GLU A 82 -4.06 -10.60 -11.20
N ASN A 83 -3.01 -11.16 -11.79
CA ASN A 83 -2.89 -11.30 -13.24
C ASN A 83 -4.00 -12.18 -13.84
N ARG A 84 -4.38 -13.27 -13.16
CA ARG A 84 -5.47 -14.14 -13.59
C ARG A 84 -6.81 -13.42 -13.56
N LYS A 85 -7.15 -12.73 -12.46
CA LYS A 85 -8.44 -12.03 -12.36
C LYS A 85 -8.54 -10.85 -13.30
N LEU A 86 -7.45 -10.12 -13.52
CA LEU A 86 -7.42 -9.06 -14.52
C LEU A 86 -7.66 -9.61 -15.94
N LYS A 87 -7.08 -10.78 -16.25
CA LYS A 87 -7.28 -11.44 -17.55
C LYS A 87 -8.69 -12.02 -17.72
N GLU A 88 -9.31 -12.50 -16.64
CA GLU A 88 -10.73 -12.90 -16.62
C GLU A 88 -11.65 -11.71 -16.89
N LEU A 89 -11.46 -10.60 -16.17
CA LEU A 89 -12.28 -9.39 -16.33
C LEU A 89 -12.15 -8.80 -17.74
N MET A 90 -10.93 -8.74 -18.29
CA MET A 90 -10.71 -8.28 -19.67
C MET A 90 -11.42 -9.17 -20.69
N LYS A 91 -11.45 -10.49 -20.47
CA LYS A 91 -12.19 -11.42 -21.35
C LYS A 91 -13.70 -11.25 -21.24
N GLU A 92 -14.23 -11.07 -20.03
CA GLU A 92 -15.67 -10.82 -19.84
C GLU A 92 -16.12 -9.52 -20.51
N GLU A 93 -15.31 -8.45 -20.47
CA GLU A 93 -15.61 -7.21 -21.18
C GLU A 93 -15.54 -7.37 -22.71
N GLU A 94 -14.56 -8.11 -23.23
CA GLU A 94 -14.43 -8.41 -24.67
C GLU A 94 -15.58 -9.27 -25.19
N GLU A 95 -16.06 -10.24 -24.40
CA GLU A 95 -17.21 -11.04 -24.76
C GLU A 95 -18.50 -10.22 -24.72
N GLN A 96 -18.73 -9.41 -23.67
CA GLN A 96 -19.93 -8.55 -23.61
C GLN A 96 -19.99 -7.49 -24.72
N THR A 97 -18.85 -6.99 -25.20
CA THR A 97 -18.81 -6.01 -26.30
C THR A 97 -18.98 -6.63 -27.68
N LYS A 98 -18.82 -7.96 -27.81
CA LYS A 98 -19.02 -8.70 -29.07
C LYS A 98 -20.47 -9.10 -29.33
N TRP A 99 -21.30 -9.15 -28.29
CA TRP A 99 -22.73 -9.51 -28.38
C TRP A 99 -23.68 -8.30 -28.39
N LYS A 100 -23.14 -7.07 -28.38
CA LYS A 100 -23.86 -5.82 -28.63
C LYS A 100 -23.54 -5.30 -30.02
#